data_AF-R5N6P4-F1
#
_entry.id   AF-R5N6P4-F1
#
_cell.length_a   1.000
_cell.length_b   1.000
_cell.length_c   1.000
_cell.angle_alpha   90.00
_cell.angle_beta   90.00
_cell.angle_gamma   90.00
#
_symmetry.space_group_name_H-M   'P 1'
#
loop_
_entity.id
_entity.type
_entity.pdbx_description
1 polymer ?
#
loop_
_entity_poly.entity_id
_entity_poly.type
_entity_poly.pdbx_seq_one_letter_code
_entity_poly.pdbx_strand_id
1 'polypeptide(L)'
;MSNHTTTLRNIIYHYSQDNNPLHPEEEKRYAFIRFEDEIGVMERIEKARSKMLYNTNKFFDEEFRNAFFQQFCVDNMMREIEYETPEYFILKFNQNVSRWLPVYNKLYESSLLELDKLKSYSRESSRNGDRETSASGKSTSENNNKNVFDDTPENRLTNADYATTITVDESSGNGTTSSNGKEVYSENYKESGYNVPQAELILKYRETLMDVVGQFSDTVSRSLFLKIY
;
A
#
# COMPACT_ATOMS: atom_id res chain seq x y z
N MET A 1 -12.67 45.15 24.68
CA MET A 1 -12.04 44.17 25.58
C MET A 1 -10.54 44.36 25.44
N SER A 2 -9.81 44.39 26.56
CA SER A 2 -8.34 44.48 26.50
C SER A 2 -7.83 43.09 26.14
N ASN A 3 -7.10 42.98 25.04
CA ASN A 3 -6.46 41.72 24.68
C ASN A 3 -5.44 41.33 25.76
N HIS A 4 -5.38 40.05 26.12
CA HIS A 4 -4.41 39.57 27.11
C HIS A 4 -3.03 39.37 26.49
N THR A 5 -2.99 38.95 25.22
CA THR A 5 -1.76 38.75 24.44
C THR A 5 -1.93 39.23 22.98
N THR A 6 -0.96 38.92 22.13
CA THR A 6 -1.00 39.22 20.69
C THR A 6 -1.91 38.23 19.95
N THR A 7 -2.64 38.70 18.93
CA THR A 7 -3.45 37.82 18.06
C THR A 7 -2.61 37.22 16.93
N LEU A 8 -3.03 36.05 16.42
CA LEU A 8 -2.37 35.41 15.28
C LEU A 8 -2.31 36.35 14.06
N ARG A 9 -3.39 37.10 13.80
CA ARG A 9 -3.44 38.13 12.76
C ARG A 9 -2.25 39.09 12.83
N ASN A 10 -1.94 39.62 14.00
CA ASN A 10 -0.86 40.60 14.17
C ASN A 10 0.51 39.98 13.85
N ILE A 11 0.70 38.69 14.19
CA ILE A 11 1.93 37.94 13.88
C ILE A 11 2.07 37.76 12.36
N ILE A 12 1.02 37.29 11.68
CA ILE A 12 0.99 37.13 10.23
C ILE A 12 1.28 38.46 9.55
N TYR A 13 0.65 39.54 10.03
CA TYR A 13 0.77 40.86 9.44
C TYR A 13 2.20 41.39 9.59
N HIS A 14 2.84 41.18 10.74
CA HIS A 14 4.24 41.51 10.97
C HIS A 14 5.19 40.81 9.98
N TYR A 15 5.04 39.50 9.78
CA TYR A 15 5.89 38.75 8.84
C TYR A 15 5.54 38.95 7.37
N SER A 16 4.37 39.51 7.08
CA SER A 16 3.92 39.84 5.72
C SER A 16 4.26 41.28 5.29
N GLN A 17 4.77 42.13 6.19
CA GLN A 17 5.08 43.51 5.83
C GLN A 17 6.12 43.53 4.72
N ASP A 18 5.83 44.29 3.65
CA ASP A 18 6.70 44.40 2.51
C ASP A 18 8.05 44.99 2.95
N ASN A 19 9.14 44.32 2.57
CA ASN A 19 10.45 44.94 2.49
C ASN A 19 10.43 45.95 1.33
N ASN A 20 9.69 47.05 1.44
CA ASN A 20 9.86 48.17 0.53
C ASN A 20 10.93 49.11 1.13
N PRO A 21 12.20 49.03 0.71
CA PRO A 21 13.28 49.85 1.26
C PRO A 21 13.16 51.35 0.93
N LEU A 22 12.16 51.76 0.13
CA LEU A 22 11.98 53.15 -0.29
C LEU A 22 11.11 54.02 0.63
N HIS A 23 10.47 53.46 1.66
CA HIS A 23 9.77 54.26 2.67
C HIS A 23 10.30 53.97 4.08
N PRO A 24 11.47 54.55 4.43
CA PRO A 24 11.89 54.63 5.81
C PRO A 24 11.06 55.72 6.51
N GLU A 25 10.41 55.30 7.59
CA GLU A 25 9.88 56.12 8.67
C GLU A 25 8.63 56.98 8.41
N GLU A 26 7.75 56.89 9.41
CA GLU A 26 6.65 57.80 9.71
C GLU A 26 5.54 57.94 8.65
N GLU A 27 4.44 57.20 8.84
CA GLU A 27 3.15 57.88 9.01
C GLU A 27 2.08 57.01 9.69
N LYS A 28 1.78 57.40 10.93
CA LYS A 28 0.46 57.47 11.56
C LYS A 28 -0.35 56.15 11.67
N ARG A 29 -0.45 55.73 12.93
CA ARG A 29 -1.52 54.91 13.50
C ARG A 29 -2.84 55.16 12.77
N TYR A 30 -3.30 54.17 12.01
CA TYR A 30 -4.64 54.10 11.42
C TYR A 30 -5.01 55.29 10.51
N ALA A 31 -4.35 55.43 9.36
CA ALA A 31 -4.98 56.07 8.20
C ALA A 31 -5.82 55.01 7.47
N PHE A 32 -7.12 55.27 7.30
CA PHE A 32 -8.05 54.43 6.54
C PHE A 32 -7.40 54.00 5.21
N ILE A 33 -7.26 52.69 5.04
CA ILE A 33 -6.42 52.07 4.02
C ILE A 33 -6.96 52.40 2.62
N ARG A 34 -6.08 52.79 1.69
CA ARG A 34 -6.43 52.89 0.27
C ARG A 34 -6.52 51.46 -0.29
N PHE A 35 -7.67 51.09 -0.83
CA PHE A 35 -8.00 49.75 -1.36
C PHE A 35 -7.04 49.23 -2.46
N GLU A 36 -6.23 50.08 -3.07
CA GLU A 36 -5.37 49.75 -4.22
C GLU A 36 -4.00 49.16 -3.84
N ASP A 37 -3.58 49.30 -2.57
CA ASP A 37 -2.32 48.75 -2.03
C ASP A 37 -2.54 47.58 -1.04
N GLU A 38 -3.77 47.06 -0.95
CA GLU A 38 -4.11 45.97 -0.02
C GLU A 38 -3.67 44.61 -0.57
N ILE A 39 -2.51 44.13 -0.14
CA ILE A 39 -2.17 42.70 -0.21
C ILE A 39 -3.30 41.90 0.43
N GLY A 40 -3.91 41.02 -0.37
CA GLY A 40 -5.02 40.18 0.06
C GLY A 40 -4.63 39.29 1.25
N VAL A 41 -5.60 38.95 2.10
CA VAL A 41 -5.36 38.16 3.32
C VAL A 41 -4.64 36.84 3.03
N MET A 42 -5.01 36.15 1.94
CA MET A 42 -4.38 34.89 1.55
C MET A 42 -2.91 35.07 1.12
N GLU A 43 -2.60 36.14 0.39
CA GLU A 43 -1.22 36.44 -0.01
C GLU A 43 -0.34 36.75 1.21
N ARG A 44 -0.89 37.41 2.23
CA ARG A 44 -0.17 37.64 3.51
C ARG A 44 0.16 36.35 4.23
N ILE A 45 -0.79 35.40 4.23
CA ILE A 45 -0.59 34.07 4.82
C ILE A 45 0.55 33.34 4.07
N GLU A 46 0.54 33.34 2.75
CA GLU A 46 1.61 32.73 1.95
C GLU A 46 2.99 33.33 2.23
N LYS A 47 3.09 34.66 2.32
CA LYS A 47 4.36 35.34 2.70
C LYS A 47 4.83 34.94 4.10
N ALA A 48 3.91 34.88 5.08
CA ALA A 48 4.23 34.53 6.47
C ALA A 48 4.65 33.06 6.63
N ARG A 49 4.19 32.16 5.76
CA ARG A 49 4.48 30.71 5.78
C ARG A 49 5.97 30.41 5.93
N SER A 50 6.80 31.03 5.11
CA SER A 50 8.25 30.78 5.07
C SER A 50 8.98 31.21 6.35
N LYS A 51 8.39 32.11 7.14
CA LYS A 51 8.94 32.59 8.42
C LYS A 51 8.41 31.81 9.61
N MET A 52 7.13 31.41 9.58
CA MET A 52 6.48 30.71 10.69
C MET A 52 6.73 29.20 10.68
N LEU A 53 6.86 28.58 9.51
CA LEU A 53 7.00 27.13 9.38
C LEU A 53 8.43 26.76 8.98
N TYR A 54 9.12 26.01 9.83
CA TYR A 54 10.48 25.57 9.58
C TYR A 54 10.54 24.57 8.42
N ASN A 55 11.54 24.75 7.55
CA ASN A 55 11.80 23.86 6.42
C ASN A 55 12.31 22.47 6.84
N THR A 56 12.59 22.25 8.13
CA THR A 56 12.95 20.94 8.68
C THR A 56 11.77 19.97 8.75
N ASN A 57 10.54 20.49 8.73
CA ASN A 57 9.32 19.68 8.77
C ASN A 57 9.06 19.03 7.40
N LYS A 58 9.13 17.69 7.34
CA LYS A 58 8.91 16.91 6.11
C LYS A 58 7.42 16.60 5.95
N PHE A 59 6.72 17.43 5.19
CA PHE A 59 5.35 17.16 4.77
C PHE A 59 5.30 16.08 3.69
N PHE A 60 4.15 15.42 3.54
CA PHE A 60 3.93 14.46 2.46
C PHE A 60 4.06 15.12 1.07
N ASP A 61 3.40 16.25 0.87
CA ASP A 61 3.43 17.03 -0.35
C ASP A 61 3.35 18.54 -0.05
N GLU A 62 3.74 19.37 -1.03
CA GLU A 62 3.66 20.83 -0.92
C GLU A 62 2.21 21.32 -0.91
N GLU A 63 1.31 20.68 -1.66
CA GLU A 63 -0.12 21.00 -1.62
C GLU A 63 -0.70 20.79 -0.21
N PHE A 64 -0.37 19.64 0.42
CA PHE A 64 -0.80 19.34 1.78
C PHE A 64 -0.26 20.36 2.80
N ARG A 65 1.01 20.77 2.65
CA ARG A 65 1.63 21.82 3.48
C ARG A 65 0.87 23.15 3.36
N ASN A 66 0.49 23.52 2.14
CA ASN A 66 -0.18 24.80 1.85
C ASN A 66 -1.61 24.80 2.38
N ALA A 67 -2.36 23.74 2.09
CA ALA A 67 -3.73 23.56 2.57
C ALA A 67 -3.78 23.59 4.11
N PHE A 68 -2.88 22.88 4.78
CA PHE A 68 -2.78 22.91 6.25
C PHE A 68 -2.50 24.31 6.79
N PHE A 69 -1.48 24.99 6.26
CA PHE A 69 -1.09 26.30 6.79
C PHE A 69 -2.19 27.35 6.59
N GLN A 70 -2.83 27.33 5.42
CA GLN A 70 -3.95 28.21 5.12
C GLN A 70 -5.13 27.95 6.07
N GLN A 71 -5.53 26.69 6.23
CA GLN A 71 -6.62 26.30 7.12
C GLN A 71 -6.33 26.72 8.58
N PHE A 72 -5.11 26.43 9.05
CA PHE A 72 -4.65 26.83 10.38
C PHE A 72 -4.73 28.34 10.62
N CYS A 73 -4.28 29.14 9.66
CA CYS A 73 -4.31 30.59 9.76
C CYS A 73 -5.74 31.14 9.73
N VAL A 74 -6.60 30.63 8.85
CA VAL A 74 -7.99 31.09 8.71
C VAL A 74 -8.79 30.80 9.99
N ASP A 75 -8.70 29.58 10.51
CA ASP A 75 -9.48 29.15 11.69
C ASP A 75 -9.09 29.91 12.96
N ASN A 76 -7.83 30.34 13.06
CA ASN A 76 -7.27 30.92 14.28
C ASN A 76 -6.90 32.40 14.13
N MET A 77 -7.26 33.07 13.04
CA MET A 77 -6.75 34.41 12.70
C MET A 77 -6.99 35.44 13.82
N MET A 78 -8.19 35.40 14.43
CA MET A 78 -8.59 36.34 15.49
C MET A 78 -8.33 35.83 16.90
N ARG A 79 -7.76 34.64 17.07
CA ARG A 79 -7.49 34.07 18.39
C ARG A 79 -6.20 34.66 18.98
N GLU A 80 -6.20 34.81 20.30
CA GLU A 80 -5.04 35.22 21.08
C GLU A 80 -4.12 34.03 21.35
N ILE A 81 -2.82 34.24 21.20
CA ILE A 81 -1.82 33.20 21.49
C ILE A 81 -1.72 32.97 23.00
N GLU A 82 -1.42 31.74 23.42
CA GLU A 82 -1.23 31.43 24.86
C GLU A 82 0.11 31.97 25.41
N TYR A 83 1.03 32.36 24.53
CA TYR A 83 2.41 32.67 24.87
C TYR A 83 2.71 34.18 24.95
N GLU A 84 3.70 34.54 25.75
CA GLU A 84 4.11 35.93 25.97
C GLU A 84 4.72 36.59 24.72
N THR A 85 5.47 35.83 23.91
CA THR A 85 6.17 36.35 22.73
C THR A 85 5.82 35.58 21.44
N PRO A 86 5.74 36.28 20.28
CA PRO A 86 5.48 35.64 18.99
C PRO A 86 6.53 34.57 18.60
N GLU A 87 7.80 34.80 18.95
CA GLU A 87 8.88 33.84 18.65
C GLU A 87 8.73 32.54 19.43
N TYR A 88 8.34 32.62 20.70
CA TYR A 88 8.09 31.43 21.52
C TYR A 88 6.87 30.65 21.01
N PHE A 89 5.84 31.37 20.54
CA PHE A 89 4.72 30.75 19.83
C PHE A 89 5.18 29.98 18.58
N ILE A 90 6.04 30.58 17.72
CA ILE A 90 6.55 29.91 16.51
C ILE A 90 7.35 28.66 16.87
N LEU A 91 8.19 28.72 17.91
CA LEU A 91 8.95 27.57 18.39
C LEU A 91 8.01 26.43 18.81
N LYS A 92 6.98 26.74 19.60
CA LYS A 92 5.98 25.77 20.07
C LYS A 92 5.09 25.24 18.96
N PHE A 93 4.71 26.08 18.01
CA PHE A 93 4.00 25.69 16.80
C PHE A 93 4.79 24.65 16.00
N ASN A 94 6.07 24.93 15.71
CA ASN A 94 6.92 23.98 14.98
C ASN A 94 7.17 22.69 15.77
N GLN A 95 7.30 22.76 17.09
CA GLN A 95 7.41 21.57 17.95
C GLN A 95 6.15 20.69 17.85
N ASN A 96 4.95 21.30 17.87
CA ASN A 96 3.69 20.60 17.75
C ASN A 96 3.47 20.01 16.35
N VAL A 97 3.77 20.78 15.31
CA VAL A 97 3.74 20.32 13.91
C VAL A 97 4.67 19.12 13.77
N SER A 98 5.95 19.24 14.14
CA SER A 98 6.93 18.15 14.04
C SER A 98 6.50 16.86 14.76
N ARG A 99 5.81 16.98 15.90
CA ARG A 99 5.29 15.84 16.66
C ARG A 99 4.17 15.09 15.92
N TRP A 100 3.21 15.82 15.38
CA TRP A 100 1.99 15.23 14.81
C TRP A 100 2.11 14.94 13.32
N LEU A 101 3.00 15.63 12.61
CA LEU A 101 3.20 15.50 11.17
C LEU A 101 3.41 14.05 10.68
N PRO A 102 4.21 13.18 11.34
CA PRO A 102 4.38 11.81 10.88
C PRO A 102 3.08 10.98 10.88
N VAL A 103 2.17 11.27 11.81
CA VAL A 103 0.87 10.59 11.91
C VAL A 103 -0.04 11.06 10.78
N TYR A 104 -0.16 12.37 10.59
CA TYR A 104 -1.01 12.95 9.57
C TYR A 104 -0.51 12.72 8.14
N ASN A 105 0.80 12.60 7.92
CA ASN A 105 1.34 12.19 6.62
C ASN A 105 0.85 10.79 6.21
N LYS A 106 0.89 9.82 7.13
CA LYS A 106 0.40 8.46 6.87
C LYS A 106 -1.11 8.42 6.67
N LEU A 107 -1.83 9.25 7.41
CA LEU A 107 -3.26 9.37 7.29
C LEU A 107 -3.67 9.96 5.94
N TYR A 108 -2.95 11.00 5.49
CA TYR A 108 -3.12 11.59 4.17
C TYR A 108 -2.81 10.57 3.07
N GLU A 109 -1.70 9.84 3.18
CA GLU A 109 -1.36 8.73 2.28
C GLU A 109 -2.48 7.68 2.20
N SER A 110 -3.05 7.28 3.35
CA SER A 110 -4.16 6.33 3.39
C SER A 110 -5.45 6.86 2.74
N SER A 111 -5.68 8.18 2.78
CA SER A 111 -6.83 8.81 2.15
C SER A 111 -6.73 8.88 0.62
N LEU A 112 -5.50 8.88 0.09
CA LEU A 112 -5.22 8.87 -1.35
C LEU A 112 -5.32 7.48 -1.97
N LEU A 113 -5.41 6.42 -1.16
CA LEU A 113 -5.49 5.06 -1.65
C LEU A 113 -6.79 4.84 -2.46
N GLU A 114 -6.64 4.46 -3.73
CA GLU A 114 -7.78 4.13 -4.58
C GLU A 114 -8.41 2.79 -4.15
N LEU A 115 -9.59 2.86 -3.54
CA LEU A 115 -10.39 1.68 -3.18
C LEU A 115 -11.55 1.50 -4.16
N ASP A 116 -11.75 0.26 -4.62
CA ASP A 116 -12.95 -0.10 -5.38
C ASP A 116 -14.16 -0.19 -4.45
N LYS A 117 -14.99 0.85 -4.49
CA LYS A 117 -16.09 1.13 -3.56
C LYS A 117 -17.22 0.08 -3.62
N LEU A 118 -17.29 -0.70 -4.70
CA LEU A 118 -18.36 -1.68 -4.94
C LEU A 118 -17.89 -3.13 -4.80
N LYS A 119 -16.61 -3.35 -4.50
CA LYS A 119 -16.06 -4.69 -4.25
C LYS A 119 -15.89 -4.90 -2.76
N SER A 120 -16.44 -5.99 -2.25
CA SER A 120 -16.20 -6.45 -0.88
C SER A 120 -14.93 -7.27 -0.77
N TYR A 121 -14.57 -8.00 -1.83
CA TYR A 121 -13.39 -8.84 -1.86
C TYR A 121 -12.80 -8.93 -3.27
N SER A 122 -11.50 -9.16 -3.32
CA SER A 122 -10.76 -9.57 -4.50
C SER A 122 -9.80 -10.68 -4.07
N ARG A 123 -9.89 -11.83 -4.73
CA ARG A 123 -9.06 -12.99 -4.47
C ARG A 123 -8.32 -13.37 -5.73
N GLU A 124 -7.00 -13.39 -5.64
CA GLU A 124 -6.13 -13.93 -6.68
C GLU A 124 -5.48 -15.20 -6.14
N SER A 125 -5.62 -16.30 -6.89
CA SER A 125 -4.97 -17.57 -6.58
C SER A 125 -4.19 -18.01 -7.80
N SER A 126 -2.91 -18.31 -7.60
CA SER A 126 -2.03 -18.88 -8.62
C SER A 126 -1.60 -20.27 -8.17
N ARG A 127 -1.92 -21.29 -8.98
CA ARG A 127 -1.53 -22.67 -8.73
C ARG A 127 -0.62 -23.13 -9.85
N ASN A 128 0.62 -23.41 -9.50
CA ASN A 128 1.62 -23.97 -10.41
C ASN A 128 1.96 -25.38 -9.94
N GLY A 129 2.04 -26.33 -10.87
CA GLY A 129 2.46 -27.70 -10.57
C GLY A 129 3.17 -28.35 -11.74
N ASP A 130 4.18 -29.15 -11.40
CA ASP A 130 4.87 -30.04 -12.34
C ASP A 130 4.56 -31.48 -11.91
N ARG A 131 4.03 -32.28 -12.84
CA ARG A 131 3.72 -33.69 -12.63
C ARG A 131 4.57 -34.51 -13.59
N GLU A 132 5.57 -35.19 -13.02
CA GLU A 132 6.38 -36.17 -13.73
C GLU A 132 5.85 -37.57 -13.43
N THR A 133 5.48 -38.31 -14.49
CA THR A 133 5.08 -39.71 -14.41
C THR A 133 6.07 -40.54 -15.21
N SER A 134 6.77 -41.44 -14.52
CA SER A 134 7.69 -42.41 -15.12
C SER A 134 7.21 -43.82 -14.78
N ALA A 135 6.80 -44.58 -15.79
CA ALA A 135 6.44 -45.98 -15.64
C ALA A 135 7.27 -46.85 -16.57
N SER A 136 7.93 -47.85 -16.00
CA SER A 136 8.73 -48.83 -16.74
C SER A 136 8.27 -50.24 -16.37
N GLY A 137 7.90 -51.03 -17.38
CA GLY A 137 7.51 -52.43 -17.24
C GLY A 137 8.44 -53.33 -18.06
N LYS A 138 9.00 -54.36 -17.42
CA LYS A 138 9.78 -55.41 -18.08
C LYS A 138 9.02 -56.72 -17.95
N SER A 139 8.65 -57.31 -19.08
CA SER A 139 8.02 -58.62 -19.15
C SER A 139 8.96 -59.58 -19.84
N THR A 140 9.34 -60.64 -19.13
CA THR A 140 10.16 -61.74 -19.66
C THR A 140 9.30 -62.99 -19.62
N SER A 141 9.06 -63.60 -20.79
CA SER A 141 8.38 -64.89 -20.89
C SER A 141 9.35 -65.89 -21.51
N GLU A 142 9.68 -66.93 -20.76
CA GLU A 142 10.45 -68.09 -21.22
C GLU A 142 9.53 -69.31 -21.22
N ASN A 143 9.25 -69.87 -22.38
CA ASN A 143 8.48 -71.10 -22.52
C ASN A 143 9.37 -72.16 -23.18
N ASN A 144 9.75 -73.17 -22.40
CA ASN A 144 10.49 -74.34 -22.87
C ASN A 144 9.54 -75.54 -22.91
N ASN A 145 9.08 -75.90 -24.11
CA ASN A 145 8.22 -77.06 -24.28
C ASN A 145 8.98 -78.16 -25.03
N LYS A 146 9.18 -79.30 -24.38
CA LYS A 146 9.89 -80.46 -24.94
C LYS A 146 8.93 -81.63 -25.06
N ASN A 147 8.54 -81.98 -26.28
CA ASN A 147 7.74 -83.16 -26.57
C ASN A 147 8.64 -84.28 -27.09
N VAL A 148 8.57 -85.46 -26.45
CA VAL A 148 9.33 -86.66 -26.80
C VAL A 148 8.33 -87.78 -27.12
N PHE A 149 8.46 -88.38 -28.30
CA PHE A 149 7.65 -89.51 -28.76
C PHE A 149 8.57 -90.73 -28.98
N ASP A 150 8.17 -91.90 -28.45
CA ASP A 150 8.89 -93.18 -28.58
C ASP A 150 7.88 -94.30 -28.87
N ASP A 151 8.22 -95.25 -29.76
CA ASP A 151 7.31 -96.25 -30.34
C ASP A 151 7.88 -97.69 -30.25
N THR A 152 8.69 -98.00 -29.23
CA THR A 152 9.18 -99.38 -28.98
C THR A 152 9.10 -99.79 -27.49
N PRO A 153 8.75 -101.06 -27.15
CA PRO A 153 8.67 -101.50 -25.77
C PRO A 153 9.90 -102.33 -25.34
N GLU A 154 10.95 -101.70 -24.81
CA GLU A 154 11.87 -102.39 -23.87
C GLU A 154 12.61 -101.42 -22.91
N ASN A 155 12.59 -101.80 -21.63
CA ASN A 155 13.30 -101.34 -20.41
C ASN A 155 14.16 -100.05 -20.39
N ARG A 156 13.86 -99.17 -19.40
CA ARG A 156 14.59 -97.93 -19.05
C ARG A 156 16.08 -98.15 -18.82
N LEU A 157 16.93 -97.69 -19.74
CA LEU A 157 18.34 -97.37 -19.46
C LEU A 157 18.49 -95.84 -19.38
N THR A 158 18.92 -95.35 -18.23
CA THR A 158 19.18 -93.93 -17.98
C THR A 158 20.31 -93.42 -18.86
N ASN A 159 20.09 -92.26 -19.50
CA ASN A 159 21.09 -91.36 -20.06
C ASN A 159 21.66 -91.65 -21.47
N ALA A 160 20.85 -92.18 -22.39
CA ALA A 160 21.16 -92.13 -23.83
C ALA A 160 19.90 -91.84 -24.66
N ASP A 161 19.99 -90.81 -25.53
CA ASP A 161 18.92 -90.33 -26.40
C ASP A 161 18.62 -91.33 -27.52
N TYR A 162 17.50 -92.04 -27.41
CA TYR A 162 16.95 -92.83 -28.50
C TYR A 162 15.45 -92.55 -28.62
N ALA A 163 15.10 -91.32 -28.99
CA ALA A 163 13.78 -91.00 -29.51
C ALA A 163 13.90 -90.86 -31.03
N THR A 164 13.00 -91.49 -31.78
CA THR A 164 12.98 -91.43 -33.25
C THR A 164 12.71 -90.02 -33.78
N THR A 165 12.03 -89.16 -33.01
CA THR A 165 11.94 -87.71 -33.26
C THR A 165 11.86 -86.93 -31.94
N ILE A 166 12.62 -85.83 -31.85
CA ILE A 166 12.50 -84.84 -30.77
C ILE A 166 12.18 -83.50 -31.40
N THR A 167 11.14 -82.82 -30.92
CA THR A 167 10.83 -81.43 -31.27
C THR A 167 11.06 -80.56 -30.04
N VAL A 168 11.95 -79.58 -30.17
CA VAL A 168 12.25 -78.58 -29.14
C VAL A 168 11.81 -77.24 -29.70
N ASP A 169 10.77 -76.66 -29.12
CA ASP A 169 10.35 -75.29 -29.40
C ASP A 169 10.81 -74.39 -28.26
N GLU A 170 11.85 -73.60 -28.52
CA GLU A 170 12.30 -72.52 -27.65
C GLU A 170 11.69 -71.21 -28.15
N SER A 171 10.77 -70.64 -27.35
CA SER A 171 10.24 -69.30 -27.62
C SER A 171 10.61 -68.37 -26.47
N SER A 172 11.41 -67.35 -26.80
CA SER A 172 11.76 -66.28 -25.86
C SER A 172 11.13 -64.97 -26.33
N GLY A 173 10.35 -64.36 -25.44
CA GLY A 173 9.71 -63.06 -25.67
C GLY A 173 10.17 -62.06 -24.62
N ASN A 174 10.89 -61.01 -25.05
CA ASN A 174 11.35 -59.95 -24.18
C ASN A 174 10.66 -58.64 -24.56
N GLY A 175 9.76 -58.15 -23.70
CA GLY A 175 9.02 -56.91 -23.90
C GLY A 175 9.47 -55.83 -22.92
N THR A 176 9.90 -54.69 -23.44
CA THR A 176 10.17 -53.48 -22.65
C THR A 176 9.12 -52.42 -22.98
N THR A 177 8.48 -51.87 -21.94
CA THR A 177 7.57 -50.74 -22.08
C THR A 177 8.05 -49.62 -21.19
N SER A 178 8.18 -48.41 -21.75
CA SER A 178 8.57 -47.20 -21.03
C SER A 178 7.61 -46.09 -21.42
N SER A 179 6.97 -45.46 -20.44
CA SER A 179 6.14 -44.27 -20.65
C SER A 179 6.60 -43.17 -19.72
N ASN A 180 7.03 -42.05 -20.31
CA ASN A 180 7.43 -40.85 -19.59
C ASN A 180 6.44 -39.74 -19.98
N GLY A 181 5.80 -39.14 -18.98
CA GLY A 181 4.91 -38.00 -19.14
C GLY A 181 5.36 -36.86 -18.24
N LYS A 182 5.46 -35.65 -18.80
CA LYS A 182 5.69 -34.41 -18.05
C LYS A 182 4.51 -33.48 -18.31
N GLU A 183 3.79 -33.15 -17.26
CA GLU A 183 2.65 -32.23 -17.30
C GLU A 183 2.96 -31.01 -16.43
N VAL A 184 3.07 -29.85 -17.07
CA VAL A 184 3.24 -28.56 -16.39
C VAL A 184 1.92 -27.82 -16.50
N TYR A 185 1.31 -27.48 -15.37
CA TYR A 185 0.08 -26.69 -15.34
C TYR A 185 0.29 -25.40 -14.53
N SER A 186 -0.33 -24.33 -15.02
CA SER A 186 -0.42 -23.04 -14.36
C SER A 186 -1.87 -22.55 -14.46
N GLU A 187 -2.55 -22.50 -13.32
CA GLU A 187 -3.92 -22.03 -13.20
C GLU A 187 -3.91 -20.70 -12.44
N ASN A 188 -4.48 -19.67 -13.04
CA ASN A 188 -4.68 -18.37 -12.40
C ASN A 188 -6.18 -18.12 -12.27
N TYR A 189 -6.67 -18.00 -11.04
CA TYR A 189 -8.07 -17.72 -10.72
C TYR A 189 -8.15 -16.34 -10.08
N LYS A 190 -8.94 -15.44 -10.68
CA LYS A 190 -9.27 -14.13 -10.12
C LYS A 190 -10.77 -14.07 -9.87
N GLU A 191 -11.14 -13.86 -8.62
CA GLU A 191 -12.53 -13.71 -8.19
C GLU A 191 -12.70 -12.37 -7.51
N SER A 192 -13.68 -11.59 -7.93
CA SER A 192 -14.02 -10.34 -7.26
C SER A 192 -15.53 -10.17 -7.24
N GLY A 193 -16.05 -9.64 -6.13
CA GLY A 193 -17.49 -9.52 -5.95
C GLY A 193 -17.86 -8.78 -4.67
N TYR A 194 -19.14 -8.89 -4.31
CA TYR A 194 -19.73 -8.27 -3.13
C TYR A 194 -20.50 -9.32 -2.33
N ASN A 195 -20.17 -9.47 -1.05
CA ASN A 195 -20.89 -10.35 -0.12
C ASN A 195 -22.03 -9.63 0.62
N VAL A 196 -22.12 -8.32 0.44
CA VAL A 196 -22.98 -7.39 1.17
C VAL A 196 -23.71 -6.51 0.14
N PRO A 197 -24.94 -6.03 0.40
CA PRO A 197 -25.60 -5.09 -0.49
C PRO A 197 -24.70 -3.89 -0.80
N GLN A 198 -24.63 -3.52 -2.08
CA GLN A 198 -23.75 -2.44 -2.56
C GLN A 198 -24.02 -1.11 -1.86
N ALA A 199 -25.27 -0.83 -1.46
CA ALA A 199 -25.61 0.37 -0.71
C ALA A 199 -24.88 0.45 0.65
N GLU A 200 -24.69 -0.67 1.33
CA GLU A 200 -23.96 -0.72 2.61
C GLU A 200 -22.45 -0.50 2.41
N LEU A 201 -21.88 -1.03 1.31
CA LEU A 201 -20.48 -0.78 0.96
C LEU A 201 -20.22 0.72 0.73
N ILE A 202 -21.16 1.40 0.06
CA ILE A 202 -21.09 2.86 -0.15
C ILE A 202 -21.17 3.61 1.18
N LEU A 203 -22.04 3.19 2.11
CA LEU A 203 -22.13 3.80 3.44
C LEU A 203 -20.83 3.64 4.23
N LYS A 204 -20.27 2.42 4.27
CA LYS A 204 -18.98 2.15 4.92
C LYS A 204 -17.85 2.97 4.30
N TYR A 205 -17.82 3.09 2.97
CA TYR A 205 -16.85 3.95 2.31
C TYR A 205 -16.99 5.41 2.73
N ARG A 206 -18.21 5.94 2.85
CA ARG A 206 -18.43 7.32 3.34
C ARG A 206 -17.90 7.52 4.76
N GLU A 207 -17.99 6.52 5.63
CA GLU A 207 -17.43 6.58 6.99
C GLU A 207 -15.90 6.63 7.00
N THR A 208 -15.23 6.11 5.95
CA THR A 208 -13.77 6.19 5.82
C THR A 208 -13.28 7.56 5.32
N LEU A 209 -14.16 8.39 4.75
CA LEU A 209 -13.80 9.72 4.27
C LEU A 209 -13.56 10.63 5.49
N MET A 210 -12.31 11.07 5.63
CA MET A 210 -11.91 11.88 6.76
C MET A 210 -11.23 13.17 6.31
N ASP A 211 -11.59 14.30 6.93
CA ASP A 211 -10.90 15.57 6.72
C ASP A 211 -9.57 15.58 7.47
N VAL A 212 -8.52 15.12 6.80
CA VAL A 212 -7.17 15.03 7.36
C VAL A 212 -6.60 16.42 7.67
N VAL A 213 -6.83 17.41 6.80
CA VAL A 213 -6.26 18.76 6.91
C VAL A 213 -6.89 19.52 8.07
N GLY A 214 -8.22 19.53 8.15
CA GLY A 214 -8.95 20.19 9.23
C GLY A 214 -8.63 19.58 10.60
N GLN A 215 -8.60 18.25 10.70
CA GLN A 215 -8.23 17.57 11.95
C GLN A 215 -6.79 17.85 12.38
N PHE A 216 -5.86 17.97 11.43
CA PHE A 216 -4.48 18.32 11.73
C PHE A 216 -4.38 19.75 12.26
N SER A 217 -5.06 20.70 11.59
CA SER A 217 -5.18 22.10 12.01
C SER A 217 -5.71 22.22 13.45
N ASP A 218 -6.82 21.55 13.76
CA ASP A 218 -7.42 21.57 15.11
C ASP A 218 -6.46 21.00 16.16
N THR A 219 -5.86 19.84 15.86
CA THR A 219 -4.94 19.17 16.79
C THR A 219 -3.73 20.02 17.14
N VAL A 220 -3.16 20.72 16.15
CA VAL A 220 -2.05 21.67 16.37
C VAL A 220 -2.53 22.90 17.16
N SER A 221 -3.73 23.41 16.88
CA SER A 221 -4.28 24.62 17.48
C SER A 221 -4.64 24.49 18.96
N ARG A 222 -5.02 23.30 19.43
CA ARG A 222 -5.53 23.07 20.80
C ARG A 222 -4.62 23.52 21.95
N SER A 223 -3.30 23.58 21.75
CA SER A 223 -2.30 23.90 22.78
C SER A 223 -1.52 25.19 22.51
N LEU A 224 -1.97 25.99 21.55
CA LEU A 224 -1.25 27.19 21.09
C LEU A 224 -1.98 28.50 21.40
N PHE A 225 -3.28 28.43 21.69
CA PHE A 225 -4.14 29.58 21.83
C PHE A 225 -4.82 29.61 23.19
N LEU A 226 -5.11 30.82 23.67
CA LEU A 226 -5.77 31.06 24.92
C LEU A 226 -7.18 30.42 24.93
N LYS A 227 -7.55 29.82 26.06
CA LYS A 227 -8.86 29.17 26.26
C LYS A 227 -9.91 30.08 26.91
N ILE A 228 -9.46 31.24 27.39
CA ILE A 228 -10.31 32.26 28.00
C ILE A 228 -10.63 33.27 26.89
N TYR A 229 -11.91 33.63 26.77
CA TYR A 229 -12.45 34.58 25.79
C TYR A 229 -12.93 35.84 26.48
#